data_AF-A0A2R4XNG8-F1
#
_entry.id   AF-A0A2R4XNG8-F1
#
_cell.length_a   1.000
_cell.length_b   1.000
_cell.length_c   1.000
_cell.angle_alpha   90.00
_cell.angle_beta   90.00
_cell.angle_gamma   90.00
#
_symmetry.space_group_name_H-M   'P 1'
#
loop_
_entity.id
_entity.type
_entity.pdbx_description
1 polymer ?
#
loop_
_entity_poly.entity_id
_entity_poly.type
_entity_poly.pdbx_seq_one_letter_code
_entity_poly.pdbx_strand_id
1 'polypeptide(L)'
;MDMSSMHISRRGHPGLRLTRFIGLLFLLALFTLSMSGTLSAAHATTSLTPAHSALAPVNRYSPGGTYASLVAGIHQLEEQHAQYKDQKTFENLAEIRYTFSRLRSLLDLSEIPPANRVKAGNAAITYLADILARLSAVDIDTIPGALPGESDLPPRWTIPGTDIQIARVQSGPHAGEYLFTAQSIHHLQEYMLRLVDHAPIQPRRYPRMRLEHIHATGPLFPDAIVDRIPESLKAIHLNTPIWKMIAITLVGLFVILMAYGWSRLIARRSRHGSALQRLAWRFTMPMCLLVLYFVSVWFVIDHINPSGVFAQAEVLLTTAFLYGVSAWAAWIASFLLVEVIIHSPKVASNSFDAHLLRLTARIFAIGSSGGILIYGANEMGIPALGLVAGVGAGGFALALASQSTIENLFGGLSLFADRPFRIGETISFGSERGTVEMVGSRSSRIRALDGTLVTVPNSDLAKMQIINLTRRNRCLMQQTICLRNNTPIDKVDTLLATIRSLVASHAMVEQGKGTPRVRLIGMAPGQLDIEVRAQVPTDDYSRFLAVQEELLLDILRSIETMGIELARPQPAVN
;
A
#
# COMPACT_ATOMS: atom_id res chain seq x y z
N MET A 1 50.48 34.91 31.20
CA MET A 1 49.45 35.62 31.97
C MET A 1 48.81 36.61 31.01
N ASP A 2 47.55 36.55 30.61
CA ASP A 2 46.39 35.88 31.22
C ASP A 2 45.33 35.57 30.16
N MET A 3 44.47 34.59 30.47
CA MET A 3 43.46 34.02 29.58
C MET A 3 42.23 34.93 29.43
N SER A 4 41.78 35.16 28.20
CA SER A 4 40.42 35.65 27.91
C SER A 4 39.59 34.52 27.30
N SER A 5 38.64 34.04 28.11
CA SER A 5 37.69 32.97 27.85
C SER A 5 36.79 33.19 26.63
N MET A 6 36.90 32.30 25.64
CA MET A 6 35.95 32.18 24.53
C MET A 6 34.88 31.14 24.89
N HIS A 7 33.74 31.58 25.42
CA HIS A 7 32.59 30.73 25.67
C HIS A 7 31.90 30.37 24.34
N ILE A 8 32.30 29.24 23.74
CA ILE A 8 31.54 28.62 22.65
C ILE A 8 30.31 27.93 23.26
N SER A 9 29.16 28.60 23.16
CA SER A 9 27.87 28.01 23.48
C SER A 9 27.58 26.85 22.50
N ARG A 10 27.73 25.60 22.97
CA ARG A 10 27.14 24.42 22.34
C ARG A 10 25.61 24.48 22.51
N ARG A 11 24.92 25.28 21.69
CA ARG A 11 23.48 25.09 21.45
C ARG A 11 23.32 23.80 20.64
N GLY A 12 23.15 22.68 21.33
CA GLY A 12 22.76 21.43 20.69
C GLY A 12 21.44 21.63 19.93
N HIS A 13 21.45 21.39 18.61
CA HIS A 13 20.25 21.51 17.78
C HIS A 13 19.11 20.66 18.36
N PRO A 14 17.98 21.25 18.80
CA PRO A 14 16.87 20.51 19.40
C PRO A 14 16.23 19.51 18.44
N GLY A 15 16.43 19.67 17.12
CA GLY A 15 15.99 18.73 16.09
C GLY A 15 16.61 17.34 16.21
N LEU A 16 17.90 17.24 16.60
CA LEU A 16 18.61 15.94 16.66
C LEU A 16 18.17 15.06 17.84
N ARG A 17 17.68 15.69 18.93
CA ARG A 17 17.16 14.96 20.10
C ARG A 17 15.74 14.43 19.85
N LEU A 18 14.94 15.16 19.06
CA LEU A 18 13.57 14.77 18.72
C LEU A 18 13.53 13.61 17.72
N THR A 19 14.35 13.64 16.67
CA THR A 19 14.45 12.52 15.72
C THR A 19 14.97 11.24 16.36
N ARG A 20 15.95 11.34 17.27
CA ARG A 20 16.42 10.18 18.07
C ARG A 20 15.33 9.63 19.01
N PHE A 21 14.52 10.51 19.61
CA PHE A 21 13.43 10.08 20.50
C PHE A 21 12.26 9.43 19.76
N ILE A 22 11.88 9.96 18.59
CA ILE A 22 10.86 9.35 17.71
C ILE A 22 11.38 8.05 17.13
N GLY A 23 12.65 8.02 16.70
CA GLY A 23 13.32 6.81 16.26
C GLY A 23 13.34 5.74 17.36
N LEU A 24 13.59 6.13 18.61
CA LEU A 24 13.52 5.22 19.76
C LEU A 24 12.09 4.70 19.99
N LEU A 25 11.07 5.55 19.96
CA LEU A 25 9.66 5.12 20.10
C LEU A 25 9.20 4.22 18.96
N PHE A 26 9.63 4.50 17.73
CA PHE A 26 9.35 3.68 16.55
C PHE A 26 10.10 2.35 16.61
N LEU A 27 11.36 2.34 17.03
CA LEU A 27 12.12 1.12 17.30
C LEU A 27 11.53 0.33 18.47
N LEU A 28 11.00 1.00 19.50
CA LEU A 28 10.33 0.33 20.61
C LEU A 28 9.00 -0.27 20.14
N ALA A 29 8.24 0.43 19.30
CA ALA A 29 7.00 -0.07 18.71
C ALA A 29 7.27 -1.24 17.74
N LEU A 30 8.30 -1.15 16.90
CA LEU A 30 8.79 -2.24 16.04
C LEU A 30 9.35 -3.40 16.87
N PHE A 31 10.03 -3.13 17.98
CA PHE A 31 10.51 -4.15 18.89
C PHE A 31 9.34 -4.84 19.60
N THR A 32 8.28 -4.13 19.99
CA THR A 32 7.06 -4.73 20.54
C THR A 32 6.24 -5.48 19.49
N LEU A 33 6.17 -4.98 18.24
CA LEU A 33 5.55 -5.70 17.11
C LEU A 33 6.35 -6.96 16.77
N SER A 34 7.68 -6.84 16.71
CA SER A 34 8.60 -7.96 16.53
C SER A 34 8.41 -8.93 17.67
N MET A 35 8.35 -8.49 18.94
CA MET A 35 8.05 -9.36 20.07
C MET A 35 6.68 -10.02 19.93
N SER A 36 5.63 -9.38 19.40
CA SER A 36 4.35 -10.08 19.16
C SER A 36 4.42 -11.14 18.04
N GLY A 37 5.17 -10.87 16.96
CA GLY A 37 5.39 -11.83 15.87
C GLY A 37 6.44 -12.91 16.18
N THR A 38 7.45 -12.59 16.99
CA THR A 38 8.51 -13.47 17.46
C THR A 38 8.15 -14.13 18.79
N LEU A 39 7.15 -13.71 19.56
CA LEU A 39 6.62 -14.55 20.64
C LEU A 39 5.81 -15.70 20.04
N SER A 40 5.19 -15.51 18.87
CA SER A 40 4.57 -16.59 18.08
C SER A 40 5.60 -17.52 17.42
N ALA A 41 6.77 -17.00 17.01
CA ALA A 41 7.77 -17.77 16.25
C ALA A 41 9.06 -18.17 17.02
N ALA A 42 9.48 -17.42 18.04
CA ALA A 42 10.75 -17.60 18.78
C ALA A 42 10.61 -18.39 20.09
N HIS A 43 9.39 -18.79 20.49
CA HIS A 43 9.23 -19.86 21.50
C HIS A 43 9.46 -21.27 20.91
N ALA A 44 9.80 -21.37 19.61
CA ALA A 44 10.16 -22.62 18.96
C ALA A 44 11.64 -23.03 19.13
N THR A 45 12.47 -22.26 19.84
CA THR A 45 13.91 -22.56 19.97
C THR A 45 14.47 -22.23 21.35
N THR A 46 14.15 -23.06 22.35
CA THR A 46 15.03 -23.24 23.51
C THR A 46 14.89 -24.64 24.10
N SER A 47 16.03 -25.35 24.16
CA SER A 47 16.33 -26.65 24.81
C SER A 47 15.34 -27.82 24.64
N LEU A 48 15.60 -28.65 23.62
CA LEU A 48 14.99 -29.97 23.42
C LEU A 48 15.79 -31.08 24.14
N THR A 49 15.11 -31.88 24.96
CA THR A 49 15.45 -33.29 25.28
C THR A 49 14.17 -34.07 25.65
N PRO A 50 13.98 -35.34 25.23
CA PRO A 50 14.26 -35.99 23.96
C PRO A 50 13.08 -35.86 22.96
N ALA A 51 13.43 -35.78 21.69
CA ALA A 51 12.67 -35.16 20.59
C ALA A 51 11.65 -36.05 19.85
N HIS A 52 11.03 -37.06 20.48
CA HIS A 52 10.11 -37.96 19.75
C HIS A 52 8.61 -37.67 19.91
N SER A 53 8.15 -36.92 20.93
CA SER A 53 6.71 -36.63 21.12
C SER A 53 6.28 -35.18 20.83
N ALA A 54 7.18 -34.20 20.97
CA ALA A 54 6.83 -32.78 20.81
C ALA A 54 6.43 -32.39 19.37
N LEU A 55 6.92 -33.12 18.37
CA LEU A 55 6.62 -32.91 16.95
C LEU A 55 5.62 -33.94 16.38
N ALA A 56 5.03 -34.81 17.22
CA ALA A 56 4.04 -35.77 16.74
C ALA A 56 2.86 -34.98 16.12
N PRO A 57 2.58 -35.13 14.82
CA PRO A 57 1.53 -34.37 14.17
C PRO A 57 0.19 -34.76 14.78
N VAL A 58 -0.65 -33.75 15.01
CA VAL A 58 -2.04 -33.97 15.38
C VAL A 58 -2.71 -34.68 14.20
N ASN A 59 -3.24 -35.88 14.41
CA ASN A 59 -3.82 -36.66 13.32
C ASN A 59 -5.20 -36.09 12.97
N ARG A 60 -5.33 -35.59 11.74
CA ARG A 60 -6.57 -34.99 11.20
C ARG A 60 -7.04 -35.69 9.93
N TYR A 61 -6.50 -36.88 9.64
CA TYR A 61 -6.78 -37.59 8.39
C TYR A 61 -8.01 -38.49 8.49
N SER A 62 -8.50 -38.74 9.70
CA SER A 62 -9.69 -39.54 9.98
C SER A 62 -10.45 -39.02 11.22
N PRO A 63 -11.74 -39.38 11.37
CA PRO A 63 -12.47 -39.14 12.61
C PRO A 63 -11.78 -39.75 13.84
N GLY A 64 -11.32 -41.00 13.74
CA GLY A 64 -10.62 -41.70 14.81
C GLY A 64 -9.32 -41.02 15.22
N GLY A 65 -8.49 -40.65 14.24
CA GLY A 65 -7.26 -39.91 14.48
C GLY A 65 -7.47 -38.55 15.14
N THR A 66 -8.51 -37.83 14.71
CA THR A 66 -8.89 -36.50 15.25
C THR A 66 -9.35 -36.62 16.69
N TYR A 67 -10.24 -37.58 16.98
CA TYR A 67 -10.75 -37.85 18.32
C TYR A 67 -9.64 -38.31 19.27
N ALA A 68 -8.82 -39.29 18.86
CA ALA A 68 -7.70 -39.79 19.65
C ALA A 68 -6.68 -38.69 19.98
N SER A 69 -6.38 -37.83 19.00
CA SER A 69 -5.48 -36.69 19.21
C SER A 69 -6.04 -35.68 20.22
N LEU A 70 -7.35 -35.44 20.22
CA LEU A 70 -8.00 -34.59 21.23
C LEU A 70 -7.89 -35.20 22.63
N VAL A 71 -8.25 -36.48 22.78
CA VAL A 71 -8.22 -37.17 24.07
C VAL A 71 -6.80 -37.21 24.64
N ALA A 72 -5.81 -37.58 23.84
CA ALA A 72 -4.40 -37.60 24.23
C ALA A 72 -3.91 -36.20 24.64
N GLY A 73 -4.26 -35.16 23.86
CA GLY A 73 -3.85 -33.80 24.20
C GLY A 73 -4.56 -33.23 25.43
N ILE A 74 -5.79 -33.65 25.73
CA ILE A 74 -6.46 -33.30 27.01
C ILE A 74 -5.70 -33.92 28.18
N HIS A 75 -5.32 -35.19 28.11
CA HIS A 75 -4.51 -35.83 29.16
C HIS A 75 -3.16 -35.12 29.33
N GLN A 76 -2.49 -34.77 28.23
CA GLN A 76 -1.27 -33.97 28.28
C GLN A 76 -1.49 -32.61 28.96
N LEU A 77 -2.61 -31.92 28.67
CA LEU A 77 -2.94 -30.67 29.35
C LEU A 77 -3.18 -30.85 30.85
N GLU A 78 -3.82 -31.95 31.28
CA GLU A 78 -4.01 -32.24 32.71
C GLU A 78 -2.67 -32.43 33.44
N GLU A 79 -1.73 -33.15 32.82
CA GLU A 79 -0.38 -33.36 33.38
C GLU A 79 0.42 -32.05 33.45
N GLN A 80 0.45 -31.29 32.35
CA GLN A 80 1.13 -30.00 32.28
C GLN A 80 0.50 -28.99 33.24
N HIS A 81 -0.82 -29.00 33.39
CA HIS A 81 -1.49 -28.14 34.36
C HIS A 81 -1.12 -28.49 35.81
N ALA A 82 -1.00 -29.78 36.13
CA ALA A 82 -0.53 -30.20 37.44
C ALA A 82 0.91 -29.76 37.73
N GLN A 83 1.81 -29.90 36.74
CA GLN A 83 3.19 -29.41 36.84
C GLN A 83 3.22 -27.88 37.01
N TYR A 84 2.36 -27.16 36.29
CA TYR A 84 2.26 -25.71 36.41
C TYR A 84 1.72 -25.26 37.77
N LYS A 85 0.77 -26.00 38.37
CA LYS A 85 0.28 -25.71 39.74
C LYS A 85 1.37 -25.94 40.80
N ASP A 86 2.22 -26.95 40.61
CA ASP A 86 3.38 -27.17 41.49
C ASP A 86 4.44 -26.07 41.32
N GLN A 87 4.73 -25.71 40.07
CA GLN A 87 5.73 -24.70 39.71
C GLN A 87 5.18 -23.75 38.64
N LYS A 88 4.70 -22.58 39.07
CA LYS A 88 4.20 -21.52 38.17
C LYS A 88 5.33 -20.76 37.48
N THR A 89 6.00 -21.41 36.53
CA THR A 89 7.04 -20.80 35.70
C THR A 89 6.49 -20.35 34.34
N PHE A 90 7.19 -19.42 33.67
CA PHE A 90 6.86 -19.02 32.30
C PHE A 90 7.02 -20.17 31.30
N GLU A 91 7.96 -21.08 31.55
CA GLU A 91 8.22 -22.27 30.73
C GLU A 91 7.05 -23.25 30.76
N ASN A 92 6.60 -23.66 31.95
CA ASN A 92 5.45 -24.55 32.11
C ASN A 92 4.17 -23.94 31.51
N LEU A 93 3.99 -22.62 31.63
CA LEU A 93 2.88 -21.93 30.98
C LEU A 93 2.99 -21.95 29.44
N ALA A 94 4.20 -21.81 28.89
CA ALA A 94 4.42 -21.87 27.45
C ALA A 94 4.09 -23.26 26.89
N GLU A 95 4.43 -24.33 27.61
CA GLU A 95 4.06 -25.70 27.23
C GLU A 95 2.55 -25.92 27.16
N ILE A 96 1.81 -25.45 28.18
CA ILE A 96 0.34 -25.51 28.19
C ILE A 96 -0.23 -24.78 26.96
N ARG A 97 0.28 -23.58 26.64
CA ARG A 97 -0.17 -22.81 25.48
C ARG A 97 0.13 -23.51 24.16
N TYR A 98 1.29 -24.16 24.07
CA TYR A 98 1.66 -24.94 22.90
C TYR A 98 0.66 -26.08 22.66
N THR A 99 0.32 -26.83 23.71
CA THR A 99 -0.67 -27.92 23.64
C THR A 99 -2.07 -27.39 23.29
N PHE A 100 -2.52 -26.28 23.91
CA PHE A 100 -3.76 -25.61 23.49
C PHE A 100 -3.73 -25.21 22.01
N SER A 101 -2.60 -24.67 21.53
CA SER A 101 -2.45 -24.29 20.13
C SER A 101 -2.60 -25.47 19.19
N ARG A 102 -1.99 -26.62 19.52
CA ARG A 102 -2.14 -27.88 18.78
C ARG A 102 -3.57 -28.40 18.81
N LEU A 103 -4.22 -28.41 19.97
CA LEU A 103 -5.59 -28.89 20.07
C LEU A 103 -6.60 -28.01 19.31
N ARG A 104 -6.37 -26.69 19.21
CA ARG A 104 -7.24 -25.81 18.42
C ARG A 104 -7.23 -26.16 16.94
N SER A 105 -6.16 -26.76 16.42
CA SER A 105 -6.11 -27.17 15.00
C SER A 105 -7.01 -28.36 14.69
N LEU A 106 -7.64 -28.98 15.70
CA LEU A 106 -8.69 -29.99 15.56
C LEU A 106 -10.09 -29.40 15.42
N LEU A 107 -10.25 -28.09 15.63
CA LEU A 107 -11.55 -27.43 15.69
C LEU A 107 -11.77 -26.58 14.44
N ASP A 108 -12.96 -26.67 13.86
CA ASP A 108 -13.40 -25.72 12.85
C ASP A 108 -13.89 -24.44 13.53
N LEU A 109 -13.04 -23.41 13.53
CA LEU A 109 -13.31 -22.09 14.10
C LEU A 109 -13.63 -21.05 13.00
N SER A 110 -14.01 -21.49 11.80
CA SER A 110 -14.24 -20.62 10.64
C SER A 110 -15.36 -19.60 10.87
N GLU A 111 -16.43 -20.01 11.57
CA GLU A 111 -17.58 -19.16 11.94
C GLU A 111 -17.28 -18.19 13.11
N ILE A 112 -16.14 -18.35 13.78
CA ILE A 112 -15.75 -17.46 14.89
C ILE A 112 -14.90 -16.31 14.34
N PRO A 113 -15.19 -15.05 14.74
CA PRO A 113 -14.37 -13.89 14.39
C PRO A 113 -12.88 -14.13 14.64
N PRO A 114 -11.98 -13.82 13.68
CA PRO A 114 -10.54 -14.08 13.79
C PRO A 114 -9.93 -13.67 15.14
N ALA A 115 -10.27 -12.47 15.64
CA ALA A 115 -9.81 -11.95 16.92
C ALA A 115 -10.15 -12.88 18.10
N ASN A 116 -11.31 -13.54 18.07
CA ASN A 116 -11.81 -14.39 19.15
C ASN A 116 -11.44 -15.87 19.03
N ARG A 117 -10.90 -16.33 17.89
CA ARG A 117 -10.60 -17.76 17.64
C ARG A 117 -9.71 -18.38 18.71
N VAL A 118 -8.71 -17.62 19.18
CA VAL A 118 -7.79 -18.09 20.23
C VAL A 118 -8.53 -18.41 21.52
N LYS A 119 -9.33 -17.46 22.03
CA LYS A 119 -10.05 -17.59 23.30
C LYS A 119 -11.21 -18.57 23.20
N ALA A 120 -11.99 -18.49 22.12
CA ALA A 120 -13.11 -19.39 21.91
C ALA A 120 -12.65 -20.84 21.68
N GLY A 121 -11.56 -21.05 20.94
CA GLY A 121 -10.97 -22.39 20.75
C GLY A 121 -10.45 -23.00 22.05
N ASN A 122 -9.74 -22.23 22.88
CA ASN A 122 -9.30 -22.72 24.20
C ASN A 122 -10.50 -23.08 25.10
N ALA A 123 -11.55 -22.25 25.10
CA ALA A 123 -12.77 -22.55 25.83
C ALA A 123 -13.44 -23.82 25.30
N ALA A 124 -13.54 -23.99 23.99
CA ALA A 124 -14.11 -25.17 23.34
C ALA A 124 -13.38 -26.46 23.74
N ILE A 125 -12.05 -26.45 23.80
CA ILE A 125 -11.25 -27.59 24.28
C ILE A 125 -11.64 -27.95 25.73
N THR A 126 -11.76 -26.96 26.61
CA THR A 126 -12.14 -27.22 28.01
C THR A 126 -13.59 -27.70 28.15
N TYR A 127 -14.51 -27.23 27.30
CA TYR A 127 -15.88 -27.76 27.26
C TYR A 127 -15.90 -29.20 26.78
N LEU A 128 -15.17 -29.51 25.69
CA LEU A 128 -15.04 -30.88 25.19
C LEU A 128 -14.43 -31.80 26.25
N ALA A 129 -13.40 -31.36 26.97
CA ALA A 129 -12.80 -32.15 28.04
C ALA A 129 -13.79 -32.50 29.16
N ASP A 130 -14.57 -31.52 29.63
CA ASP A 130 -15.59 -31.73 30.67
C ASP A 130 -16.74 -32.61 30.16
N ILE A 131 -17.23 -32.39 28.93
CA ILE A 131 -18.31 -33.17 28.32
C ILE A 131 -17.87 -34.63 28.15
N LEU A 132 -16.69 -34.87 27.56
CA LEU A 132 -16.18 -36.22 27.34
C LEU A 132 -15.98 -36.99 28.65
N ALA A 133 -15.54 -36.32 29.73
CA ALA A 133 -15.41 -36.95 31.05
C ALA A 133 -16.74 -37.46 31.63
N ARG A 134 -17.87 -36.95 31.13
CA ARG A 134 -19.25 -37.28 31.57
C ARG A 134 -19.95 -38.28 30.66
N LEU A 135 -19.36 -38.62 29.53
CA LEU A 135 -19.88 -39.65 28.63
C LEU A 135 -19.21 -40.99 28.92
N SER A 136 -19.86 -42.08 28.52
CA SER A 136 -19.22 -43.39 28.48
C SER A 136 -17.96 -43.34 27.60
N ALA A 137 -16.89 -44.00 28.04
CA ALA A 137 -15.66 -44.07 27.26
C ALA A 137 -15.95 -44.70 25.89
N VAL A 138 -15.55 -44.00 24.83
CA VAL A 138 -15.66 -44.50 23.46
C VAL A 138 -14.41 -45.34 23.20
N ASP A 139 -14.61 -46.58 22.76
CA ASP A 139 -13.51 -47.42 22.30
C ASP A 139 -12.92 -46.82 21.01
N ILE A 140 -11.67 -46.36 21.08
CA ILE A 140 -11.01 -45.62 20.00
C ILE A 140 -10.91 -46.49 18.75
N ASP A 141 -10.69 -47.79 18.90
CA ASP A 141 -10.53 -48.73 17.79
C ASP A 141 -11.82 -48.93 16.98
N THR A 142 -12.97 -48.54 17.55
CA THR A 142 -14.28 -48.59 16.86
C THR A 142 -14.58 -47.35 16.02
N ILE A 143 -13.75 -46.31 16.10
CA ILE A 143 -13.97 -45.05 15.39
C ILE A 143 -13.40 -45.16 13.96
N PRO A 144 -14.15 -44.75 12.92
CA PRO A 144 -13.67 -44.81 11.54
C PRO A 144 -12.30 -44.13 11.34
N GLY A 145 -11.37 -44.88 10.74
CA GLY A 145 -9.99 -44.49 10.47
C GLY A 145 -9.10 -44.39 11.72
N ALA A 146 -9.48 -45.02 12.84
CA ALA A 146 -8.59 -45.21 13.97
C ALA A 146 -7.49 -46.24 13.67
N LEU A 147 -7.83 -47.30 12.93
CA LEU A 147 -6.88 -48.33 12.52
C LEU A 147 -6.14 -47.95 11.22
N PRO A 148 -4.84 -48.26 11.09
CA PRO A 148 -4.09 -47.98 9.87
C PRO A 148 -4.63 -48.78 8.67
N GLY A 149 -4.78 -48.11 7.51
CA GLY A 149 -5.14 -48.76 6.25
C GLY A 149 -6.63 -48.84 5.94
N GLU A 150 -7.50 -48.29 6.79
CA GLU A 150 -8.92 -48.13 6.45
C GLU A 150 -9.12 -47.14 5.28
N SER A 151 -9.83 -47.61 4.25
CA SER A 151 -10.26 -46.83 3.10
C SER A 151 -11.77 -46.57 3.15
N ASP A 152 -12.24 -45.51 2.48
CA ASP A 152 -13.66 -45.11 2.41
C ASP A 152 -14.24 -44.59 3.74
N LEU A 153 -13.54 -43.61 4.33
CA LEU A 153 -13.95 -42.96 5.57
C LEU A 153 -15.25 -42.14 5.38
N PRO A 154 -16.18 -42.20 6.35
CA PRO A 154 -17.44 -41.47 6.25
C PRO A 154 -17.19 -39.96 6.27
N PRO A 155 -17.97 -39.14 5.53
CA PRO A 155 -17.77 -37.70 5.47
C PRO A 155 -18.01 -37.01 6.82
N ARG A 156 -18.74 -37.66 7.73
CA ARG A 156 -19.03 -37.20 9.09
C ARG A 156 -19.11 -38.39 10.04
N TRP A 157 -18.71 -38.17 11.28
CA TRP A 157 -18.89 -39.10 12.40
C TRP A 157 -19.38 -38.33 13.62
N THR A 158 -20.31 -38.93 14.36
CA THR A 158 -20.92 -38.32 15.55
C THR A 158 -20.47 -39.09 16.79
N ILE A 159 -20.07 -38.37 17.82
CA ILE A 159 -19.70 -38.97 19.10
C ILE A 159 -20.96 -39.63 19.70
N PRO A 160 -20.92 -40.93 20.05
CA PRO A 160 -22.08 -41.66 20.57
C PRO A 160 -22.74 -40.94 21.75
N GLY A 161 -24.07 -40.85 21.73
CA GLY A 161 -24.85 -40.19 22.78
C GLY A 161 -24.82 -38.65 22.74
N THR A 162 -24.30 -38.04 21.67
CA THR A 162 -24.26 -36.59 21.49
C THR A 162 -24.55 -36.19 20.05
N ASP A 163 -24.70 -34.89 19.81
CA ASP A 163 -24.72 -34.31 18.47
C ASP A 163 -23.36 -33.69 18.08
N ILE A 164 -22.29 -33.99 18.84
CA ILE A 164 -20.94 -33.49 18.56
C ILE A 164 -20.35 -34.29 17.40
N GLN A 165 -19.99 -33.59 16.33
CA GLN A 165 -19.58 -34.18 15.06
C GLN A 165 -18.14 -33.82 14.72
N ILE A 166 -17.45 -34.80 14.12
CA ILE A 166 -16.20 -34.62 13.40
C ILE A 166 -16.52 -34.85 11.92
N ALA A 167 -16.21 -33.88 11.06
CA ALA A 167 -16.52 -33.97 9.64
C ALA A 167 -15.35 -33.54 8.77
N ARG A 168 -15.35 -34.04 7.53
CA ARG A 168 -14.35 -33.69 6.53
C ARG A 168 -14.60 -32.27 6.01
N VAL A 169 -13.60 -31.42 6.12
CA VAL A 169 -13.64 -30.02 5.64
C VAL A 169 -13.66 -30.02 4.12
N GLN A 170 -14.62 -29.29 3.53
CA GLN A 170 -14.83 -29.28 2.08
C GLN A 170 -13.98 -28.26 1.33
N SER A 171 -13.66 -27.12 1.95
CA SER A 171 -12.97 -25.99 1.31
C SER A 171 -12.07 -25.23 2.27
N GLY A 172 -11.14 -24.44 1.73
CA GLY A 172 -10.20 -23.64 2.51
C GLY A 172 -8.88 -24.35 2.85
N PRO A 173 -8.07 -23.78 3.76
CA PRO A 173 -6.71 -24.27 4.05
C PRO A 173 -6.65 -25.69 4.63
N HIS A 174 -7.75 -26.16 5.22
CA HIS A 174 -7.88 -27.48 5.84
C HIS A 174 -8.70 -28.46 5.00
N ALA A 175 -8.96 -28.14 3.72
CA ALA A 175 -9.77 -28.99 2.85
C ALA A 175 -9.22 -30.43 2.80
N GLY A 176 -10.10 -31.40 3.04
CA GLY A 176 -9.77 -32.81 3.09
C GLY A 176 -9.43 -33.35 4.49
N GLU A 177 -9.13 -32.49 5.46
CA GLU A 177 -8.90 -32.86 6.87
C GLU A 177 -10.23 -33.05 7.63
N TYR A 178 -10.21 -33.79 8.73
CA TYR A 178 -11.33 -34.00 9.65
C TYR A 178 -11.19 -33.09 10.87
N LEU A 179 -12.22 -32.28 11.15
CA LEU A 179 -12.26 -31.36 12.28
C LEU A 179 -13.58 -31.48 13.03
N PHE A 180 -13.58 -31.12 14.31
CA PHE A 180 -14.81 -30.87 15.07
C PHE A 180 -15.56 -29.72 14.40
N THR A 181 -16.81 -29.97 14.00
CA THR A 181 -17.55 -29.03 13.15
C THR A 181 -17.87 -27.72 13.85
N ALA A 182 -17.94 -26.61 13.11
CA ALA A 182 -18.28 -25.29 13.66
C ALA A 182 -19.61 -25.33 14.44
N GLN A 183 -20.60 -26.05 13.92
CA GLN A 183 -21.89 -26.29 14.60
C GLN A 183 -21.71 -26.99 15.96
N SER A 184 -20.82 -27.98 16.05
CA SER A 184 -20.55 -28.65 17.33
C SER A 184 -19.93 -27.68 18.33
N ILE A 185 -18.95 -26.88 17.88
CA ILE A 185 -18.27 -25.88 18.70
C ILE A 185 -19.25 -24.83 19.26
N HIS A 186 -20.19 -24.38 18.44
CA HIS A 186 -21.19 -23.38 18.83
C HIS A 186 -22.11 -23.86 19.97
N HIS A 187 -22.47 -25.15 20.00
CA HIS A 187 -23.41 -25.71 20.98
C HIS A 187 -22.75 -26.25 22.26
N LEU A 188 -21.41 -26.29 22.35
CA LEU A 188 -20.70 -26.87 23.50
C LEU A 188 -21.12 -26.27 24.85
N GLN A 189 -21.36 -24.95 24.89
CA GLN A 189 -21.80 -24.29 26.12
C GLN A 189 -23.19 -24.78 26.55
N GLU A 190 -24.11 -24.97 25.60
CA GLU A 190 -25.46 -25.47 25.87
C GLU A 190 -25.41 -26.92 26.35
N TYR A 191 -24.61 -27.77 25.71
CA TYR A 191 -24.43 -29.17 26.14
C TYR A 191 -23.87 -29.26 27.56
N MET A 192 -22.90 -28.41 27.90
CA MET A 192 -22.36 -28.38 29.24
C MET A 192 -23.39 -27.95 30.29
N LEU A 193 -24.30 -27.03 29.96
CA LEU A 193 -25.40 -26.65 30.86
C LEU A 193 -26.35 -27.81 31.14
N ARG A 194 -26.67 -28.64 30.13
CA ARG A 194 -27.49 -29.84 30.31
C ARG A 194 -26.80 -30.93 31.14
N LEU A 195 -25.47 -30.97 31.09
CA LEU A 195 -24.63 -31.96 31.78
C LEU A 195 -24.07 -31.47 33.13
N VAL A 196 -24.46 -30.27 33.60
CA VAL A 196 -23.83 -29.65 34.77
C VAL A 196 -24.03 -30.46 36.06
N ASP A 197 -25.21 -31.04 36.24
CA ASP A 197 -25.60 -31.80 37.44
C ASP A 197 -25.15 -33.27 37.42
N HIS A 198 -24.69 -33.76 36.27
CA HIS A 198 -24.20 -35.13 36.16
C HIS A 198 -22.80 -35.22 36.78
N ALA A 199 -22.41 -36.34 37.38
CA ALA A 199 -21.04 -36.56 37.84
C ALA A 199 -20.17 -37.04 36.67
N PRO A 200 -18.85 -36.74 36.64
CA PRO A 200 -17.95 -37.31 35.64
C PRO A 200 -17.85 -38.81 35.88
N ILE A 201 -18.03 -39.60 34.82
CA ILE A 201 -18.06 -41.06 34.87
C ILE A 201 -16.65 -41.62 34.63
N GLN A 202 -15.85 -40.92 33.82
CA GLN A 202 -14.47 -41.30 33.55
C GLN A 202 -13.54 -40.74 34.64
N PRO A 203 -12.59 -41.53 35.16
CA PRO A 203 -11.61 -41.06 36.12
C PRO A 203 -10.66 -40.05 35.44
N ARG A 204 -10.70 -38.80 35.89
CA ARG A 204 -9.85 -37.72 35.40
C ARG A 204 -9.17 -36.97 36.53
N ARG A 205 -7.97 -36.47 36.30
CA ARG A 205 -7.23 -35.69 37.29
C ARG A 205 -7.91 -34.35 37.54
N TYR A 206 -8.46 -33.74 36.49
CA TYR A 206 -9.24 -32.51 36.58
C TYR A 206 -10.62 -32.72 35.94
N PRO A 207 -11.59 -33.31 36.65
CA PRO A 207 -12.92 -33.62 36.10
C PRO A 207 -13.77 -32.39 35.72
N ARG A 208 -13.36 -31.20 36.17
CA ARG A 208 -13.95 -29.90 35.84
C ARG A 208 -12.87 -28.95 35.30
N MET A 209 -12.17 -29.40 34.26
CA MET A 209 -11.07 -28.70 33.60
C MET A 209 -11.45 -27.29 33.18
N ARG A 210 -12.70 -27.05 32.78
CA ARG A 210 -13.20 -25.70 32.47
C ARG A 210 -13.10 -24.76 33.67
N LEU A 211 -13.46 -25.20 34.87
CA LEU A 211 -13.36 -24.36 36.07
C LEU A 211 -11.90 -24.07 36.41
N GLU A 212 -11.03 -25.09 36.33
CA GLU A 212 -9.58 -24.90 36.50
C GLU A 212 -9.03 -23.86 35.52
N HIS A 213 -9.44 -23.92 34.25
CA HIS A 213 -9.05 -22.94 33.24
C HIS A 213 -9.57 -21.53 33.53
N ILE A 214 -10.82 -21.39 33.98
CA ILE A 214 -11.43 -20.11 34.35
C ILE A 214 -10.68 -19.47 35.54
N HIS A 215 -10.26 -20.28 36.51
CA HIS A 215 -9.54 -19.80 37.69
C HIS A 215 -8.03 -19.65 37.46
N ALA A 216 -7.46 -20.28 36.44
CA ALA A 216 -6.03 -20.25 36.14
C ALA A 216 -5.49 -18.82 36.00
N THR A 217 -4.29 -18.59 36.56
CA THR A 217 -3.56 -17.33 36.51
C THR A 217 -2.12 -17.55 36.07
N GLY A 218 -1.48 -16.49 35.57
CA GLY A 218 -0.08 -16.52 35.18
C GLY A 218 0.92 -16.45 36.34
N PRO A 219 2.23 -16.55 36.05
CA PRO A 219 3.30 -16.56 37.05
C PRO A 219 3.33 -15.32 37.96
N LEU A 220 2.96 -14.14 37.45
CA LEU A 220 2.90 -12.91 38.26
C LEU A 220 1.70 -12.85 39.22
N PHE A 221 0.77 -13.81 39.17
CA PHE A 221 -0.30 -13.99 40.16
C PHE A 221 -0.20 -15.39 40.80
N PRO A 222 0.71 -15.56 41.79
CA PRO A 222 0.80 -16.79 42.57
C PRO A 222 -0.52 -17.14 43.25
N ASP A 223 -0.79 -18.43 43.45
CA ASP A 223 -2.04 -18.90 44.09
C ASP A 223 -2.22 -18.29 45.49
N ALA A 224 -1.13 -18.10 46.24
CA ALA A 224 -1.18 -17.46 47.56
C ALA A 224 -1.80 -16.04 47.56
N ILE A 225 -1.74 -15.30 46.43
CA ILE A 225 -2.40 -14.00 46.29
C ILE A 225 -3.88 -14.20 45.97
N VAL A 226 -4.18 -15.13 45.06
CA VAL A 226 -5.55 -15.46 44.63
C VAL A 226 -6.37 -16.00 45.80
N ASP A 227 -5.77 -16.81 46.66
CA ASP A 227 -6.43 -17.42 47.82
C ASP A 227 -6.90 -16.37 48.83
N ARG A 228 -6.17 -15.25 48.96
CA ARG A 228 -6.53 -14.12 49.83
C ARG A 228 -7.69 -13.28 49.30
N ILE A 229 -8.11 -13.46 48.05
CA ILE A 229 -9.24 -12.73 47.47
C ILE A 229 -10.54 -13.23 48.12
N PRO A 230 -11.45 -12.33 48.54
CA PRO A 230 -12.76 -12.72 49.07
C PRO A 230 -13.55 -13.62 48.10
N GLU A 231 -14.26 -14.62 48.63
CA GLU A 231 -15.04 -15.56 47.82
C GLU A 231 -16.12 -14.88 46.96
N SER A 232 -16.71 -13.79 47.43
CA SER A 232 -17.65 -12.98 46.65
C SER A 232 -17.04 -12.42 45.36
N LEU A 233 -15.74 -12.13 45.35
CA LEU A 233 -15.01 -11.65 44.17
C LEU A 233 -14.49 -12.80 43.29
N LYS A 234 -14.40 -14.02 43.81
CA LYS A 234 -14.09 -15.23 43.03
C LYS A 234 -15.31 -15.79 42.29
N ALA A 235 -16.53 -15.34 42.65
CA ALA A 235 -17.75 -15.71 41.95
C ALA A 235 -17.64 -15.45 40.43
N ILE A 236 -18.12 -16.41 39.64
CA ILE A 236 -18.02 -16.38 38.19
C ILE A 236 -19.23 -15.62 37.63
N HIS A 237 -18.96 -14.56 36.87
CA HIS A 237 -19.98 -13.82 36.12
C HIS A 237 -19.54 -13.70 34.67
N LEU A 238 -20.44 -13.91 33.71
CA LEU A 238 -20.09 -13.96 32.27
C LEU A 238 -18.93 -14.92 31.95
N ASN A 239 -18.83 -16.04 32.68
CA ASN A 239 -17.75 -17.03 32.60
C ASN A 239 -16.34 -16.49 32.94
N THR A 240 -16.25 -15.39 33.71
CA THR A 240 -15.02 -14.84 34.28
C THR A 240 -15.21 -14.49 35.77
N PRO A 241 -14.26 -14.78 36.67
CA PRO A 241 -14.29 -14.32 38.06
C PRO A 241 -14.37 -12.78 38.16
N ILE A 242 -15.19 -12.26 39.09
CA ILE A 242 -15.40 -10.81 39.25
C ILE A 242 -14.08 -10.06 39.47
N TRP A 243 -13.16 -10.59 40.27
CA TRP A 243 -11.86 -9.95 40.50
C TRP A 243 -11.04 -9.78 39.22
N LYS A 244 -11.12 -10.71 38.26
CA LYS A 244 -10.43 -10.60 36.96
C LYS A 244 -11.02 -9.46 36.12
N MET A 245 -12.35 -9.31 36.13
CA MET A 245 -13.03 -8.19 35.45
C MET A 245 -12.64 -6.84 36.06
N ILE A 246 -12.54 -6.76 37.39
CA ILE A 246 -12.06 -5.56 38.08
C ILE A 246 -10.61 -5.27 37.72
N ALA A 247 -9.74 -6.28 37.75
CA ALA A 247 -8.32 -6.13 37.39
C ALA A 247 -8.14 -5.60 35.95
N ILE A 248 -8.87 -6.14 34.99
CA ILE A 248 -8.85 -5.67 33.58
C ILE A 248 -9.36 -4.22 33.48
N THR A 249 -10.42 -3.88 34.22
CA THR A 249 -10.94 -2.51 34.28
C THR A 249 -9.91 -1.53 34.83
N LEU A 250 -9.16 -1.93 35.87
CA LEU A 250 -8.09 -1.13 36.45
C LEU A 250 -6.91 -0.95 35.48
N VAL A 251 -6.55 -1.98 34.70
CA VAL A 251 -5.56 -1.88 33.62
C VAL A 251 -6.02 -0.87 32.56
N GLY A 252 -7.28 -0.93 32.13
CA GLY A 252 -7.86 0.05 31.21
C GLY A 252 -7.81 1.49 31.74
N LEU A 253 -8.20 1.68 33.02
CA LEU A 253 -8.11 2.98 33.68
C LEU A 253 -6.67 3.49 33.77
N PHE A 254 -5.72 2.62 34.07
CA PHE A 254 -4.30 2.96 34.09
C PHE A 254 -3.81 3.44 32.71
N VAL A 255 -4.18 2.75 31.62
CA VAL A 255 -3.87 3.18 30.25
C VAL A 255 -4.48 4.56 29.95
N ILE A 256 -5.73 4.81 30.35
CA ILE A 256 -6.39 6.11 30.17
C ILE A 256 -5.68 7.22 30.95
N LEU A 257 -5.29 6.96 32.20
CA LEU A 257 -4.56 7.92 33.04
C LEU A 257 -3.17 8.22 32.47
N MET A 258 -2.45 7.20 32.00
CA MET A 258 -1.16 7.37 31.33
C MET A 258 -1.31 8.18 30.03
N ALA A 259 -2.31 7.85 29.21
CA ALA A 259 -2.66 8.59 28.01
C ALA A 259 -2.99 10.07 28.33
N TYR A 260 -3.76 10.31 29.39
CA TYR A 260 -4.10 11.66 29.85
C TYR A 260 -2.85 12.43 30.29
N GLY A 261 -1.99 11.83 31.11
CA GLY A 261 -0.71 12.40 31.53
C GLY A 261 0.20 12.73 30.34
N TRP A 262 0.29 11.81 29.38
CA TRP A 262 1.07 12.01 28.15
C TRP A 262 0.51 13.15 27.30
N SER A 263 -0.82 13.24 27.16
CA SER A 263 -1.49 14.32 26.42
C SER A 263 -1.21 15.70 27.06
N ARG A 264 -1.23 15.80 28.40
CA ARG A 264 -0.87 17.01 29.14
C ARG A 264 0.60 17.39 28.93
N LEU A 265 1.50 16.39 28.93
CA LEU A 265 2.94 16.61 28.67
C LEU A 265 3.18 17.13 27.24
N ILE A 266 2.54 16.50 26.25
CA ILE A 266 2.60 16.93 24.84
C ILE A 266 2.06 18.36 24.69
N ALA A 267 0.91 18.67 25.30
CA ALA A 267 0.30 20.00 25.21
C ALA A 267 1.21 21.10 25.77
N ARG A 268 2.00 20.80 26.82
CA ARG A 268 3.00 21.74 27.36
C ARG A 268 4.22 21.89 26.44
N ARG A 269 4.74 20.78 25.92
CA ARG A 269 5.96 20.73 25.08
C ARG A 269 5.73 21.26 23.65
N SER A 270 4.54 21.06 23.09
CA SER A 270 4.17 21.41 21.70
C SER A 270 3.93 22.92 21.49
N ARG A 271 3.75 23.71 22.56
CA ARG A 271 3.47 25.16 22.46
C ARG A 271 4.60 25.99 21.85
N HIS A 272 5.85 25.54 21.93
CA HIS A 272 7.03 26.34 21.58
C HIS A 272 7.87 25.77 20.42
N GLY A 273 7.28 24.97 19.53
CA GLY A 273 7.99 24.30 18.44
C GLY A 273 7.53 24.69 17.03
N SER A 274 8.38 24.39 16.03
CA SER A 274 8.03 24.49 14.60
C SER A 274 6.86 23.55 14.23
N ALA A 275 6.21 23.76 13.08
CA ALA A 275 5.08 22.92 12.64
C ALA A 275 5.43 21.42 12.63
N LEU A 276 6.62 21.07 12.14
CA LEU A 276 7.17 19.71 12.18
C LEU A 276 7.29 19.17 13.61
N GLN A 277 7.85 19.96 14.54
CA GLN A 277 8.02 19.54 15.94
C GLN A 277 6.67 19.30 16.62
N ARG A 278 5.67 20.14 16.36
CA ARG A 278 4.32 19.96 16.91
C ARG A 278 3.68 18.67 16.42
N LEU A 279 3.81 18.36 15.14
CA LEU A 279 3.27 17.15 14.54
C LEU A 279 4.00 15.89 15.06
N ALA A 280 5.32 15.95 15.16
CA ALA A 280 6.15 14.93 15.79
C ALA A 280 5.71 14.63 17.23
N TRP A 281 5.48 15.66 18.05
CA TRP A 281 4.98 15.47 19.42
C TRP A 281 3.59 14.84 19.44
N ARG A 282 2.69 15.23 18.53
CA ARG A 282 1.37 14.60 18.39
C ARG A 282 1.46 13.12 17.99
N PHE A 283 2.44 12.75 17.16
CA PHE A 283 2.66 11.35 16.77
C PHE A 283 3.11 10.45 17.93
N THR A 284 3.78 11.00 18.96
CA THR A 284 4.17 10.20 20.13
C THR A 284 2.99 9.66 20.92
N MET A 285 1.80 10.28 20.82
CA MET A 285 0.60 9.86 21.53
C MET A 285 0.06 8.50 21.06
N PRO A 286 -0.30 8.30 19.77
CA PRO A 286 -0.71 6.98 19.29
C PRO A 286 0.39 5.93 19.47
N MET A 287 1.68 6.29 19.33
CA MET A 287 2.78 5.34 19.59
C MET A 287 2.82 4.89 21.06
N CYS A 288 2.65 5.81 22.00
CA CYS A 288 2.57 5.48 23.43
C CYS A 288 1.36 4.57 23.71
N LEU A 289 0.21 4.85 23.11
CA LEU A 289 -0.97 3.99 23.24
C LEU A 289 -0.75 2.59 22.66
N LEU A 290 -0.06 2.45 21.52
CA LEU A 290 0.27 1.14 20.96
C LEU A 290 1.21 0.36 21.87
N VAL A 291 2.25 1.00 22.42
CA VAL A 291 3.16 0.36 23.38
C VAL A 291 2.40 -0.09 24.63
N LEU A 292 1.58 0.80 25.20
CA LEU A 292 0.74 0.47 26.35
C LEU A 292 -0.26 -0.64 26.05
N TYR A 293 -0.82 -0.67 24.84
CA TYR A 293 -1.70 -1.75 24.37
C TYR A 293 -0.97 -3.09 24.40
N PHE A 294 0.20 -3.22 23.77
CA PHE A 294 0.93 -4.50 23.74
C PHE A 294 1.31 -4.97 25.15
N VAL A 295 1.77 -4.06 26.01
CA VAL A 295 2.09 -4.39 27.41
C VAL A 295 0.83 -4.83 28.18
N SER A 296 -0.29 -4.13 27.99
CA SER A 296 -1.55 -4.44 28.67
C SER A 296 -2.14 -5.77 28.20
N VAL A 297 -2.16 -6.04 26.89
CA VAL A 297 -2.65 -7.30 26.32
C VAL A 297 -1.78 -8.47 26.75
N TRP A 298 -0.45 -8.32 26.74
CA TRP A 298 0.46 -9.32 27.29
C TRP A 298 0.13 -9.61 28.76
N PHE A 299 -0.03 -8.58 29.59
CA PHE A 299 -0.38 -8.75 30.99
C PHE A 299 -1.75 -9.43 31.18
N VAL A 300 -2.78 -8.99 30.47
CA VAL A 300 -4.15 -9.53 30.56
C VAL A 300 -4.21 -10.99 30.09
N ILE A 301 -3.60 -11.32 28.96
CA ILE A 301 -3.63 -12.69 28.41
C ILE A 301 -2.84 -13.64 29.29
N ASP A 302 -1.61 -13.25 29.66
CA ASP A 302 -0.66 -14.18 30.30
C ASP A 302 -0.90 -14.32 31.80
N HIS A 303 -1.43 -13.28 32.45
CA HIS A 303 -1.44 -13.18 33.91
C HIS A 303 -2.84 -13.21 34.51
N ILE A 304 -3.75 -12.45 33.93
CA ILE A 304 -5.16 -12.44 34.37
C ILE A 304 -5.89 -13.63 33.74
N ASN A 305 -5.66 -13.89 32.45
CA ASN A 305 -6.31 -14.92 31.65
C ASN A 305 -7.85 -14.92 31.83
N PRO A 306 -8.57 -13.91 31.30
CA PRO A 306 -10.04 -13.91 31.32
C PRO A 306 -10.59 -14.96 30.35
N SER A 307 -11.82 -15.43 30.60
CA SER A 307 -12.46 -16.52 29.85
C SER A 307 -13.93 -16.26 29.52
N GLY A 308 -14.45 -16.94 28.50
CA GLY A 308 -15.86 -16.87 28.13
C GLY A 308 -16.31 -15.51 27.59
N VAL A 309 -17.57 -15.13 27.85
CA VAL A 309 -18.25 -14.02 27.16
C VAL A 309 -17.60 -12.67 27.45
N PHE A 310 -17.20 -12.42 28.70
CA PHE A 310 -16.49 -11.21 29.07
C PHE A 310 -15.17 -11.07 28.28
N ALA A 311 -14.40 -12.15 28.19
CA ALA A 311 -13.14 -12.15 27.43
C ALA A 311 -13.34 -11.91 25.93
N GLN A 312 -14.40 -12.47 25.34
CA GLN A 312 -14.71 -12.24 23.93
C GLN A 312 -15.07 -10.77 23.66
N ALA A 313 -15.86 -10.15 24.55
CA ALA A 313 -16.17 -8.73 24.44
C ALA A 313 -14.94 -7.85 24.65
N GLU A 314 -14.09 -8.20 25.62
CA GLU A 314 -12.83 -7.51 25.90
C GLU A 314 -11.85 -7.59 24.71
N VAL A 315 -11.71 -8.76 24.09
CA VAL A 315 -10.89 -8.93 22.88
C VAL A 315 -11.44 -8.08 21.72
N LEU A 316 -12.75 -8.06 21.47
CA LEU A 316 -13.32 -7.21 20.42
C LEU A 316 -13.07 -5.72 20.68
N LEU A 317 -13.25 -5.25 21.93
CA LEU A 317 -12.99 -3.86 22.31
C LEU A 317 -11.50 -3.49 22.15
N THR A 318 -10.59 -4.37 22.58
CA THR A 318 -9.16 -4.13 22.48
C THR A 318 -8.66 -4.24 21.04
N THR A 319 -9.23 -5.12 20.21
CA THR A 319 -8.99 -5.17 18.76
C THR A 319 -9.46 -3.89 18.07
N ALA A 320 -10.66 -3.39 18.37
CA ALA A 320 -11.14 -2.12 17.85
C ALA A 320 -10.23 -0.95 18.25
N PHE A 321 -9.77 -0.94 19.51
CA PHE A 321 -8.81 0.04 20.00
C PHE A 321 -7.47 -0.03 19.25
N LEU A 322 -6.90 -1.22 19.05
CA LEU A 322 -5.65 -1.41 18.31
C LEU A 322 -5.73 -0.83 16.89
N TYR A 323 -6.75 -1.21 16.14
CA TYR A 323 -6.89 -0.76 14.75
C TYR A 323 -7.28 0.71 14.66
N GLY A 324 -8.09 1.23 15.60
CA GLY A 324 -8.39 2.65 15.69
C GLY A 324 -7.16 3.51 15.97
N VAL A 325 -6.33 3.11 16.95
CA VAL A 325 -5.07 3.81 17.26
C VAL A 325 -4.05 3.67 16.14
N SER A 326 -3.99 2.51 15.48
CA SER A 326 -3.11 2.28 14.32
C SER A 326 -3.52 3.15 13.12
N ALA A 327 -4.82 3.27 12.84
CA ALA A 327 -5.34 4.16 11.82
C ALA A 327 -5.04 5.63 12.15
N TRP A 328 -5.16 6.02 13.42
CA TRP A 328 -4.79 7.35 13.90
C TRP A 328 -3.28 7.63 13.76
N ALA A 329 -2.44 6.64 14.07
CA ALA A 329 -1.00 6.70 13.86
C ALA A 329 -0.66 6.91 12.37
N ALA A 330 -1.22 6.08 11.48
CA ALA A 330 -1.01 6.15 10.04
C ALA A 330 -1.45 7.50 9.46
N TRP A 331 -2.56 8.05 9.96
CA TRP A 331 -3.03 9.38 9.60
C TRP A 331 -1.98 10.46 9.91
N ILE A 332 -1.48 10.50 11.15
CA ILE A 332 -0.47 11.49 11.55
C ILE A 332 0.86 11.25 10.82
N ALA A 333 1.27 10.00 10.66
CA ALA A 333 2.51 9.61 9.98
C ALA A 333 2.55 10.14 8.54
N SER A 334 1.43 10.03 7.81
CA SER A 334 1.29 10.55 6.45
C SER A 334 1.62 12.04 6.34
N PHE A 335 1.09 12.86 7.27
CA PHE A 335 1.43 14.29 7.32
C PHE A 335 2.84 14.54 7.81
N LEU A 336 3.36 13.72 8.74
CA LEU A 336 4.70 13.86 9.27
C LEU A 336 5.75 13.63 8.20
N LEU A 337 5.59 12.59 7.38
CA LEU A 337 6.47 12.30 6.26
C LEU A 337 6.55 13.49 5.30
N VAL A 338 5.41 14.09 4.95
CA VAL A 338 5.37 15.25 4.07
C VAL A 338 6.04 16.47 4.69
N GLU A 339 5.78 16.78 5.97
CA GLU A 339 6.43 17.90 6.65
C GLU A 339 7.96 17.69 6.79
N VAL A 340 8.43 16.45 6.94
CA VAL A 340 9.86 16.12 6.90
C VAL A 340 10.46 16.37 5.52
N ILE A 341 9.75 15.98 4.45
CA ILE A 341 10.19 16.22 3.07
C ILE A 341 10.28 17.73 2.77
N ILE A 342 9.26 18.51 3.18
CA ILE A 342 9.20 19.96 2.94
C ILE A 342 10.32 20.71 3.70
N HIS A 343 10.70 20.27 4.90
CA HIS A 343 11.79 20.89 5.67
C HIS A 343 13.20 20.43 5.24
N SER A 344 13.30 19.55 4.22
CA SER A 344 14.58 19.15 3.65
C SER A 344 15.13 20.28 2.75
N PRO A 345 16.42 20.65 2.87
CA PRO A 345 17.02 21.78 2.14
C PRO A 345 17.06 21.63 0.60
N LYS A 346 16.55 20.51 0.06
CA LYS A 346 16.48 20.23 -1.38
C LYS A 346 15.18 20.68 -2.05
N VAL A 347 14.18 21.15 -1.28
CA VAL A 347 12.87 21.57 -1.79
C VAL A 347 12.68 23.05 -1.50
N ALA A 348 12.44 23.87 -2.53
CA ALA A 348 12.16 25.30 -2.34
C ALA A 348 10.87 25.47 -1.51
N SER A 349 10.98 26.09 -0.34
CA SER A 349 9.93 26.11 0.68
C SER A 349 8.72 27.01 0.37
N ASN A 350 8.65 27.59 -0.84
CA ASN A 350 7.61 28.53 -1.21
C ASN A 350 7.12 28.30 -2.65
N SER A 351 5.80 28.36 -2.83
CA SER A 351 5.00 28.20 -4.06
C SER A 351 4.56 26.76 -4.40
N PHE A 352 3.24 26.59 -4.62
CA PHE A 352 2.45 25.46 -5.16
C PHE A 352 2.74 24.01 -4.71
N ASP A 353 3.99 23.55 -4.70
CA ASP A 353 4.40 22.16 -4.45
C ASP A 353 4.08 21.69 -3.02
N ALA A 354 4.24 22.56 -2.02
CA ALA A 354 3.93 22.22 -0.63
C ALA A 354 2.42 21.99 -0.39
N HIS A 355 1.55 22.67 -1.15
CA HIS A 355 0.10 22.43 -1.08
C HIS A 355 -0.26 21.11 -1.76
N LEU A 356 0.35 20.82 -2.91
CA LEU A 356 0.15 19.55 -3.61
C LEU A 356 0.64 18.36 -2.75
N LEU A 357 1.82 18.48 -2.15
CA LEU A 357 2.36 17.49 -1.21
C LEU A 357 1.46 17.23 -0.01
N ARG A 358 0.83 18.28 0.56
CA ARG A 358 -0.13 18.11 1.66
C ARG A 358 -1.44 17.46 1.22
N LEU A 359 -1.90 17.74 0.00
CA LEU A 359 -3.07 17.08 -0.59
C LEU A 359 -2.81 15.60 -0.85
N THR A 360 -1.66 15.25 -1.41
CA THR A 360 -1.26 13.85 -1.61
C THR A 360 -1.11 13.12 -0.28
N ALA A 361 -0.53 13.76 0.74
CA ALA A 361 -0.50 13.22 2.11
C ALA A 361 -1.91 12.93 2.64
N ARG A 362 -2.89 13.80 2.37
CA ARG A 362 -4.27 13.61 2.83
C ARG A 362 -4.95 12.43 2.16
N ILE A 363 -4.76 12.27 0.84
CA ILE A 363 -5.29 11.11 0.11
C ILE A 363 -4.66 9.82 0.64
N PHE A 364 -3.34 9.81 0.83
CA PHE A 364 -2.62 8.66 1.38
C PHE A 364 -3.03 8.38 2.84
N ALA A 365 -3.25 9.41 3.65
CA ALA A 365 -3.74 9.29 5.02
C ALA A 365 -5.12 8.64 5.06
N ILE A 366 -6.07 9.10 4.22
CA ILE A 366 -7.41 8.53 4.12
C ILE A 366 -7.34 7.06 3.70
N GLY A 367 -6.60 6.76 2.63
CA GLY A 367 -6.46 5.41 2.10
C GLY A 367 -5.83 4.44 3.10
N SER A 368 -4.70 4.82 3.70
CA SER A 368 -4.01 4.00 4.70
C SER A 368 -4.83 3.81 5.98
N SER A 369 -5.41 4.88 6.54
CA SER A 369 -6.27 4.76 7.73
C SER A 369 -7.53 3.95 7.45
N GLY A 370 -8.14 4.14 6.27
CA GLY A 370 -9.33 3.40 5.85
C GLY A 370 -9.05 1.92 5.67
N GLY A 371 -7.93 1.57 5.02
CA GLY A 371 -7.49 0.18 4.86
C GLY A 371 -7.24 -0.53 6.19
N ILE A 372 -6.59 0.15 7.15
CA ILE A 372 -6.37 -0.39 8.51
C ILE A 372 -7.70 -0.65 9.22
N LEU A 373 -8.66 0.26 9.14
CA LEU A 373 -9.97 0.10 9.77
C LEU A 373 -10.80 -1.03 9.13
N ILE A 374 -10.77 -1.16 7.79
CA ILE A 374 -11.44 -2.24 7.07
C ILE A 374 -10.84 -3.60 7.47
N TYR A 375 -9.52 -3.69 7.55
CA TYR A 375 -8.84 -4.90 8.01
C TYR A 375 -9.21 -5.22 9.47
N GLY A 376 -9.22 -4.22 10.35
CA GLY A 376 -9.65 -4.40 11.73
C GLY A 376 -11.10 -4.85 11.88
N ALA A 377 -12.00 -4.34 11.04
CA ALA A 377 -13.39 -4.79 10.99
C ALA A 377 -13.49 -6.28 10.60
N ASN A 378 -12.69 -6.72 9.63
CA ASN A 378 -12.62 -8.13 9.24
C ASN A 378 -12.14 -9.04 10.39
N GLU A 379 -11.13 -8.60 11.14
CA GLU A 379 -10.64 -9.34 12.33
C GLU A 379 -11.71 -9.49 13.41
N MET A 380 -12.61 -8.51 13.53
CA MET A 380 -13.76 -8.53 14.43
C MET A 380 -14.95 -9.33 13.90
N GLY A 381 -14.84 -9.94 12.70
CA GLY A 381 -15.90 -10.72 12.07
C GLY A 381 -16.94 -9.88 11.33
N ILE A 382 -16.69 -8.58 11.13
CA ILE A 382 -17.55 -7.72 10.30
C ILE A 382 -17.20 -7.98 8.83
N PRO A 383 -18.15 -8.34 7.96
CA PRO A 383 -17.87 -8.65 6.56
C PRO A 383 -17.27 -7.45 5.81
N ALA A 384 -15.95 -7.46 5.61
CA ALA A 384 -15.25 -6.37 4.94
C ALA A 384 -15.50 -6.32 3.43
N LEU A 385 -15.99 -7.40 2.81
CA LEU A 385 -16.20 -7.49 1.37
C LEU A 385 -17.13 -6.38 0.85
N GLY A 386 -18.23 -6.09 1.57
CA GLY A 386 -19.14 -5.01 1.20
C GLY A 386 -18.51 -3.62 1.30
N LEU A 387 -17.68 -3.39 2.33
CA LEU A 387 -16.94 -2.14 2.51
C LEU A 387 -15.88 -1.96 1.40
N VAL A 388 -15.13 -3.01 1.11
CA VAL A 388 -14.11 -3.01 0.05
C VAL A 388 -14.76 -2.81 -1.31
N ALA A 389 -15.88 -3.48 -1.60
CA ALA A 389 -16.62 -3.31 -2.84
C ALA A 389 -17.14 -1.87 -3.00
N GLY A 390 -17.70 -1.28 -1.94
CA GLY A 390 -18.17 0.11 -1.95
C GLY A 390 -17.03 1.12 -2.19
N VAL A 391 -15.91 0.97 -1.48
CA VAL A 391 -14.71 1.81 -1.70
C VAL A 391 -14.13 1.60 -3.09
N GLY A 392 -14.10 0.36 -3.59
CA GLY A 392 -13.63 0.02 -4.93
C GLY A 392 -14.47 0.67 -6.03
N ALA A 393 -15.80 0.56 -5.94
CA ALA A 393 -16.72 1.20 -6.89
C ALA A 393 -16.60 2.74 -6.86
N GLY A 394 -16.54 3.34 -5.67
CA GLY A 394 -16.33 4.78 -5.52
C GLY A 394 -14.97 5.25 -6.05
N GLY A 395 -13.91 4.48 -5.80
CA GLY A 395 -12.57 4.73 -6.33
C GLY A 395 -12.51 4.63 -7.84
N PHE A 396 -13.19 3.65 -8.44
CA PHE A 396 -13.31 3.52 -9.90
C PHE A 396 -14.03 4.72 -10.53
N ALA A 397 -15.15 5.15 -9.96
CA ALA A 397 -15.85 6.34 -10.42
C ALA A 397 -14.98 7.60 -10.34
N LEU A 398 -14.22 7.77 -9.25
CA LEU A 398 -13.27 8.88 -9.08
C LEU A 398 -12.12 8.83 -10.11
N ALA A 399 -11.62 7.62 -10.43
CA ALA A 399 -10.58 7.42 -11.44
C ALA A 399 -11.07 7.80 -12.84
N LEU A 400 -12.28 7.36 -13.22
CA LEU A 400 -12.92 7.76 -14.48
C LEU A 400 -13.11 9.28 -14.55
N ALA A 401 -13.60 9.90 -13.48
CA ALA A 401 -13.78 11.35 -13.43
C ALA A 401 -12.46 12.13 -13.56
N SER A 402 -11.35 11.55 -13.08
CA SER A 402 -10.02 12.17 -13.08
C SER A 402 -9.19 11.85 -14.32
N GLN A 403 -9.72 11.08 -15.27
CA GLN A 403 -9.00 10.59 -16.44
C GLN A 403 -8.29 11.71 -17.22
N SER A 404 -8.98 12.82 -17.49
CA SER A 404 -8.42 13.95 -18.25
C SER A 404 -7.22 14.61 -17.56
N THR A 405 -7.21 14.63 -16.22
CA THR A 405 -6.08 15.18 -15.45
C THR A 405 -4.88 14.27 -15.54
N ILE A 406 -5.10 12.96 -15.46
CA ILE A 406 -4.05 11.94 -15.56
C ILE A 406 -3.46 11.92 -16.98
N GLU A 407 -4.30 11.98 -18.02
CA GLU A 407 -3.85 12.06 -19.42
C GLU A 407 -2.94 13.27 -19.67
N ASN A 408 -3.30 14.43 -19.13
CA ASN A 408 -2.48 15.63 -19.27
C ASN A 408 -1.14 15.54 -18.53
N LEU A 409 -1.12 14.90 -17.36
CA LEU A 409 0.11 14.66 -16.61
C LEU A 409 1.05 13.74 -17.40
N PHE A 410 0.55 12.62 -17.92
CA PHE A 410 1.35 11.70 -18.75
C PHE A 410 1.77 12.32 -20.07
N GLY A 411 0.92 13.12 -20.70
CA GLY A 411 1.28 13.91 -21.88
C GLY A 411 2.45 14.86 -21.57
N GLY A 412 2.42 15.54 -20.43
CA GLY A 412 3.51 16.41 -19.99
C GLY A 412 4.81 15.64 -19.73
N LEU A 413 4.72 14.48 -19.11
CA LEU A 413 5.86 13.61 -18.86
C LEU A 413 6.50 13.09 -20.16
N SER A 414 5.67 12.70 -21.15
CA SER A 414 6.16 12.28 -22.48
C SER A 414 6.87 13.43 -23.19
N LEU A 415 6.29 14.64 -23.20
CA LEU A 415 6.93 15.82 -23.78
C LEU A 415 8.28 16.13 -23.11
N PHE A 416 8.38 15.94 -21.79
CA PHE A 416 9.62 16.13 -21.06
C PHE A 416 10.67 15.03 -21.31
N ALA A 417 10.23 13.78 -21.47
CA ALA A 417 11.09 12.63 -21.73
C ALA A 417 11.66 12.66 -23.15
N ASP A 418 10.77 12.81 -24.14
CA ASP A 418 11.12 12.73 -25.57
C ASP A 418 11.73 14.04 -26.09
N ARG A 419 11.43 15.17 -25.42
CA ARG A 419 11.90 16.53 -25.75
C ARG A 419 11.82 16.88 -27.25
N PRO A 420 10.63 16.72 -27.89
CA PRO A 420 10.43 17.08 -29.30
C PRO A 420 10.75 18.56 -29.58
N PHE A 421 10.65 19.40 -28.55
CA PHE A 421 11.03 20.81 -28.55
C PHE A 421 11.56 21.26 -27.18
N ARG A 422 12.11 22.47 -27.10
CA ARG A 422 12.53 23.16 -25.88
C ARG A 422 11.82 24.52 -25.75
N ILE A 423 11.80 25.05 -24.53
CA ILE A 423 11.36 26.43 -24.28
C ILE A 423 12.25 27.37 -25.10
N GLY A 424 11.62 28.30 -25.82
CA GLY A 424 12.27 29.23 -26.75
C GLY A 424 12.34 28.74 -28.19
N GLU A 425 12.02 27.47 -28.49
CA GLU A 425 11.97 26.98 -29.87
C GLU A 425 10.61 27.28 -30.51
N THR A 426 10.63 27.59 -31.81
CA THR A 426 9.46 27.80 -32.66
C THR A 426 9.01 26.47 -33.27
N ILE A 427 7.75 26.13 -33.07
CA ILE A 427 7.14 24.89 -33.54
C ILE A 427 5.89 25.19 -34.36
N SER A 428 5.58 24.30 -35.30
CA SER A 428 4.25 24.18 -35.90
C SER A 428 3.53 23.01 -35.24
N PHE A 429 2.29 23.25 -34.81
CA PHE A 429 1.42 22.25 -34.20
C PHE A 429 0.00 22.43 -34.74
N GLY A 430 -0.61 21.37 -35.26
CA GLY A 430 -1.89 21.48 -35.97
C GLY A 430 -1.81 22.48 -37.13
N SER A 431 -2.69 23.49 -37.12
CA SER A 431 -2.71 24.60 -38.10
C SER A 431 -1.96 25.86 -37.64
N GLU A 432 -1.41 25.87 -36.43
CA GLU A 432 -0.80 27.06 -35.83
C GLU A 432 0.73 26.95 -35.77
N ARG A 433 1.38 28.11 -35.60
CA ARG A 433 2.84 28.27 -35.45
C ARG A 433 3.13 29.27 -34.35
N GLY A 434 4.10 28.95 -33.51
CA GLY A 434 4.49 29.83 -32.42
C GLY A 434 5.72 29.36 -31.66
N THR A 435 6.20 30.21 -30.76
CA THR A 435 7.37 29.97 -29.92
C THR A 435 6.94 29.49 -28.54
N VAL A 436 7.54 28.41 -28.07
CA VAL A 436 7.18 27.79 -26.77
C VAL A 436 7.69 28.67 -25.63
N GLU A 437 6.79 29.19 -24.79
CA GLU A 437 7.17 30.00 -23.63
C GLU A 437 7.33 29.16 -22.36
N MET A 438 6.46 28.18 -22.17
CA MET A 438 6.44 27.38 -20.96
C MET A 438 5.83 26.00 -21.21
N VAL A 439 6.44 24.96 -20.66
CA VAL A 439 5.84 23.64 -20.52
C VAL A 439 5.47 23.44 -19.06
N GLY A 440 4.17 23.51 -18.75
CA GLY A 440 3.65 23.25 -17.41
C GLY A 440 3.36 21.76 -17.19
N SER A 441 2.90 21.40 -15.98
CA SER A 441 2.54 20.02 -15.64
C SER A 441 1.30 19.50 -16.36
N ARG A 442 0.34 20.38 -16.70
CA ARG A 442 -0.93 20.03 -17.36
C ARG A 442 -1.07 20.59 -18.77
N SER A 443 -0.48 21.75 -19.03
CA SER A 443 -0.60 22.44 -20.32
C SER A 443 0.68 23.19 -20.66
N SER A 444 0.88 23.40 -21.95
CA SER A 444 1.98 24.17 -22.52
C SER A 444 1.46 25.50 -23.05
N ARG A 445 2.26 26.56 -22.92
CA ARG A 445 1.94 27.90 -23.40
C ARG A 445 2.86 28.26 -24.57
N ILE A 446 2.26 28.62 -25.69
CA ILE A 446 2.94 28.88 -26.95
C ILE A 446 2.50 30.26 -27.44
N ARG A 447 3.46 31.13 -27.73
CA ARG A 447 3.22 32.47 -28.27
C ARG A 447 3.11 32.37 -29.79
N ALA A 448 1.93 32.62 -30.35
CA ALA A 448 1.74 32.65 -31.79
C ALA A 448 2.45 33.86 -32.44
N LEU A 449 2.58 33.85 -33.77
CA LEU A 449 3.27 34.89 -34.53
C LEU A 449 2.61 36.28 -34.41
N ASP A 450 1.32 36.33 -34.12
CA ASP A 450 0.55 37.55 -33.87
C ASP A 450 0.68 38.08 -32.42
N GLY A 451 1.46 37.39 -31.57
CA GLY A 451 1.67 37.74 -30.17
C GLY A 451 0.63 37.17 -29.20
N THR A 452 -0.38 36.42 -29.69
CA THR A 452 -1.37 35.76 -28.82
C THR A 452 -0.76 34.58 -28.06
N LEU A 453 -1.24 34.32 -26.84
CA LEU A 453 -0.75 33.22 -26.00
C LEU A 453 -1.72 32.04 -26.04
N VAL A 454 -1.32 30.99 -26.75
CA VAL A 454 -2.10 29.77 -26.93
C VAL A 454 -1.74 28.78 -25.82
N THR A 455 -2.74 28.29 -25.09
CA THR A 455 -2.55 27.28 -24.04
C THR A 455 -3.11 25.94 -24.51
N VAL A 456 -2.24 24.96 -24.69
CA VAL A 456 -2.61 23.63 -25.20
C VAL A 456 -2.48 22.60 -24.08
N PRO A 457 -3.50 21.77 -23.83
CA PRO A 457 -3.39 20.63 -22.91
C PRO A 457 -2.24 19.71 -23.35
N ASN A 458 -1.43 19.26 -22.41
CA ASN A 458 -0.25 18.45 -22.74
C ASN A 458 -0.65 17.10 -23.37
N SER A 459 -1.80 16.53 -23.01
CA SER A 459 -2.33 15.31 -23.65
C SER A 459 -2.53 15.50 -25.14
N ASP A 460 -3.00 16.68 -25.54
CA ASP A 460 -3.37 16.97 -26.92
C ASP A 460 -2.11 17.29 -27.72
N LEU A 461 -1.23 18.12 -27.15
CA LEU A 461 0.04 18.47 -27.79
C LEU A 461 0.94 17.24 -28.00
N ALA A 462 0.96 16.28 -27.06
CA ALA A 462 1.72 15.04 -27.19
C ALA A 462 1.15 14.08 -28.26
N LYS A 463 -0.15 14.17 -28.57
CA LYS A 463 -0.82 13.36 -29.61
C LYS A 463 -0.70 13.99 -31.02
N MET A 464 -0.35 15.28 -31.12
CA MET A 464 -0.25 16.01 -32.38
C MET A 464 1.09 15.78 -33.10
N GLN A 465 1.10 15.91 -34.42
CA GLN A 465 2.34 16.02 -35.18
C GLN A 465 3.00 17.38 -34.90
N ILE A 466 4.23 17.36 -34.40
CA ILE A 466 5.00 18.57 -34.09
C ILE A 466 6.12 18.73 -35.11
N ILE A 467 6.17 19.89 -35.76
CA ILE A 467 7.26 20.26 -36.67
C ILE A 467 8.12 21.31 -35.98
N ASN A 468 9.35 20.95 -35.64
CA ASN A 468 10.30 21.87 -35.01
C ASN A 468 10.99 22.72 -36.09
N LEU A 469 10.65 24.01 -36.15
CA LEU A 469 11.16 24.93 -37.16
C LEU A 469 12.53 25.50 -36.77
N THR A 470 12.86 25.52 -35.47
CA THR A 470 14.16 26.02 -34.98
C THR A 470 15.29 25.03 -35.22
N ARG A 471 15.05 23.72 -35.07
CA ARG A 471 16.09 22.69 -35.22
C ARG A 471 16.40 22.28 -36.67
N ARG A 472 15.83 22.98 -37.66
CA ARG A 472 16.17 22.74 -39.07
C ARG A 472 17.63 23.14 -39.30
N ASN A 473 18.37 22.32 -40.05
CA ASN A 473 19.74 22.63 -40.45
C ASN A 473 19.81 23.39 -41.79
N ARG A 474 18.71 23.34 -42.55
CA ARG A 474 18.62 23.88 -43.91
C ARG A 474 17.21 24.38 -44.18
N CYS A 475 17.15 25.46 -44.95
CA CYS A 475 15.91 25.94 -45.54
C CYS A 475 15.87 25.54 -47.01
N LEU A 476 14.76 24.95 -47.44
CA LEU A 476 14.54 24.63 -48.84
C LEU A 476 13.94 25.85 -49.53
N MET A 477 14.68 26.45 -50.45
CA MET A 477 14.12 27.33 -51.46
C MET A 477 13.60 26.45 -52.61
N GLN A 478 12.29 26.53 -52.86
CA GLN A 478 11.65 25.92 -54.02
C GLN A 478 10.78 26.99 -54.66
N GLN A 479 11.12 27.38 -55.88
CA GLN A 479 10.45 28.44 -56.62
C GLN A 479 10.22 27.97 -58.05
N THR A 480 9.02 28.22 -58.57
CA THR A 480 8.66 27.90 -59.95
C THR A 480 8.56 29.20 -60.73
N ILE A 481 9.37 29.32 -61.78
CA ILE A 481 9.41 30.48 -62.67
C ILE A 481 8.74 30.08 -63.97
N CYS A 482 7.66 30.78 -64.32
CA CYS A 482 6.88 30.52 -65.52
C CYS A 482 7.30 31.50 -66.64
N LEU A 483 7.85 30.97 -67.74
CA LEU A 483 8.20 31.75 -68.94
C LEU A 483 7.10 31.63 -69.99
N ARG A 484 6.97 32.60 -70.91
CA ARG A 484 6.03 32.45 -72.03
C ARG A 484 6.47 31.32 -72.97
N ASN A 485 5.51 30.54 -73.48
CA ASN A 485 5.78 29.43 -74.40
C ASN A 485 6.40 29.84 -75.75
N ASN A 486 6.30 31.11 -76.14
CA ASN A 486 6.90 31.65 -77.37
C ASN A 486 8.39 31.99 -77.20
N THR A 487 8.97 31.75 -76.01
CA THR A 487 10.38 31.97 -75.75
C THR A 487 11.20 31.00 -76.62
N PRO A 488 12.11 31.50 -77.47
CA PRO A 488 12.96 30.62 -78.28
C PRO A 488 13.73 29.62 -77.41
N ILE A 489 13.80 28.37 -77.85
CA ILE A 489 14.41 27.26 -77.09
C ILE A 489 15.87 27.58 -76.74
N ASP A 490 16.62 28.19 -77.67
CA ASP A 490 18.01 28.61 -77.43
C ASP A 490 18.13 29.61 -76.27
N LYS A 491 17.14 30.50 -76.11
CA LYS A 491 17.08 31.43 -74.97
C LYS A 491 16.73 30.70 -73.67
N VAL A 492 15.85 29.70 -73.72
CA VAL A 492 15.50 28.87 -72.55
C VAL A 492 16.72 28.07 -72.07
N ASP A 493 17.48 27.46 -72.97
CA ASP A 493 18.70 26.73 -72.63
C ASP A 493 19.78 27.66 -72.06
N THR A 494 19.96 28.83 -72.66
CA THR A 494 20.91 29.86 -72.17
C THR A 494 20.51 30.37 -70.79
N LEU A 495 19.21 30.62 -70.56
CA LEU A 495 18.70 31.06 -69.26
C LEU A 495 18.86 29.97 -68.21
N LEU A 496 18.52 28.71 -68.53
CA LEU A 496 18.72 27.59 -67.62
C LEU A 496 20.19 27.42 -67.23
N ALA A 497 21.12 27.56 -68.17
CA ALA A 497 22.56 27.53 -67.88
C ALA A 497 22.98 28.69 -66.98
N THR A 498 22.43 29.89 -67.21
CA THR A 498 22.74 31.09 -66.43
C THR A 498 22.21 30.98 -65.00
N ILE A 499 20.95 30.58 -64.81
CA ILE A 499 20.36 30.38 -63.48
C ILE A 499 21.10 29.26 -62.73
N ARG A 500 21.50 28.18 -63.40
CA ARG A 500 22.34 27.13 -62.78
C ARG A 500 23.65 27.70 -62.27
N SER A 501 24.34 28.50 -63.08
CA SER A 501 25.61 29.14 -62.70
C SER A 501 25.42 30.09 -61.52
N LEU A 502 24.38 30.92 -61.56
CA LEU A 502 24.06 31.93 -60.55
C LEU A 502 23.73 31.30 -59.19
N VAL A 503 22.84 30.31 -59.18
CA VAL A 503 22.47 29.61 -57.94
C VAL A 503 23.64 28.77 -57.42
N ALA A 504 24.50 28.24 -58.31
CA ALA A 504 25.68 27.49 -57.91
C ALA A 504 26.83 28.36 -57.38
N SER A 505 26.94 29.61 -57.83
CA SER A 505 27.99 30.54 -57.40
C SER A 505 27.67 31.24 -56.08
N HIS A 506 26.40 31.24 -55.65
CA HIS A 506 25.99 31.93 -54.44
C HIS A 506 26.56 31.27 -53.17
N ALA A 507 27.28 32.04 -52.35
CA ALA A 507 28.06 31.54 -51.21
C ALA A 507 27.24 30.80 -50.15
N MET A 508 25.96 31.17 -49.99
CA MET A 508 25.03 30.56 -49.04
C MET A 508 24.17 29.43 -49.64
N VAL A 509 24.46 28.97 -50.86
CA VAL A 509 23.76 27.83 -51.47
C VAL A 509 24.63 26.59 -51.39
N GLU A 510 24.07 25.51 -50.86
CA GLU A 510 24.81 24.29 -50.69
C GLU A 510 25.01 23.51 -52.00
N GLN A 511 26.25 23.11 -52.23
CA GLN A 511 26.67 22.27 -53.33
C GLN A 511 26.73 20.80 -52.88
N GLY A 512 25.97 19.91 -53.52
CA GLY A 512 25.91 18.50 -53.14
C GLY A 512 25.27 17.60 -54.21
N LYS A 513 25.08 16.30 -53.89
CA LYS A 513 24.46 15.35 -54.83
C LYS A 513 22.99 15.73 -55.10
N GLY A 514 22.79 16.50 -56.17
CA GLY A 514 21.46 16.89 -56.68
C GLY A 514 20.98 18.28 -56.26
N THR A 515 21.81 19.11 -55.60
CA THR A 515 21.50 20.52 -55.27
C THR A 515 22.70 21.44 -55.57
N PRO A 516 22.46 22.66 -56.08
CA PRO A 516 21.18 23.22 -56.49
C PRO A 516 20.64 22.57 -57.78
N ARG A 517 19.31 22.46 -57.91
CA ARG A 517 18.63 21.88 -59.07
C ARG A 517 17.81 22.95 -59.78
N VAL A 518 18.12 23.16 -61.05
CA VAL A 518 17.37 24.05 -61.94
C VAL A 518 17.01 23.31 -63.22
N ARG A 519 15.71 23.05 -63.40
CA ARG A 519 15.19 22.22 -64.49
C ARG A 519 13.87 22.78 -65.00
N LEU A 520 13.65 22.66 -66.31
CA LEU A 520 12.30 22.72 -66.87
C LEU A 520 11.55 21.46 -66.38
N ILE A 521 10.48 21.64 -65.61
CA ILE A 521 9.73 20.54 -64.98
C ILE A 521 8.38 20.30 -65.64
N GLY A 522 7.86 21.28 -66.38
CA GLY A 522 6.53 21.21 -66.96
C GLY A 522 6.34 22.21 -68.08
N MET A 523 5.32 21.95 -68.89
CA MET A 523 4.80 22.86 -69.91
C MET A 523 3.28 22.88 -69.77
N ALA A 524 2.70 24.06 -69.78
CA ALA A 524 1.26 24.27 -69.76
C ALA A 524 0.86 25.24 -70.91
N PRO A 525 -0.43 25.34 -71.28
CA PRO A 525 -0.86 26.29 -72.30
C PRO A 525 -0.33 27.70 -71.99
N GLY A 526 0.46 28.27 -72.90
CA GLY A 526 1.03 29.61 -72.74
C GLY A 526 2.26 29.73 -71.84
N GLN A 527 2.69 28.68 -71.11
CA GLN A 527 3.82 28.77 -70.18
C GLN A 527 4.77 27.56 -70.12
N LEU A 528 6.02 27.84 -69.78
CA LEU A 528 7.09 26.88 -69.50
C LEU A 528 7.53 27.01 -68.03
N ASP A 529 7.46 25.91 -67.27
CA ASP A 529 7.69 25.93 -65.82
C ASP A 529 9.12 25.50 -65.49
N ILE A 530 9.91 26.43 -64.98
CA ILE A 530 11.27 26.19 -64.51
C ILE A 530 11.27 26.12 -62.99
N GLU A 531 11.60 24.96 -62.44
CA GLU A 531 11.80 24.80 -61.00
C GLU A 531 13.24 25.15 -60.63
N VAL A 532 13.37 26.08 -59.68
CA VAL A 532 14.61 26.42 -58.99
C VAL A 532 14.52 25.88 -57.57
N ARG A 533 15.34 24.87 -57.28
CA ARG A 533 15.41 24.21 -55.97
C ARG A 533 16.81 24.30 -55.40
N ALA A 534 16.95 25.00 -54.27
CA ALA A 534 18.21 25.23 -53.59
C ALA A 534 18.08 25.00 -52.07
N GLN A 535 19.13 24.46 -51.44
CA GLN A 535 19.20 24.35 -49.98
C GLN A 535 20.12 25.44 -49.46
N VAL A 536 19.62 26.23 -48.51
CA VAL A 536 20.39 27.27 -47.80
C VAL A 536 20.72 26.71 -46.41
N PRO A 537 21.99 26.50 -46.04
CA PRO A 537 22.39 25.96 -44.74
C PRO A 537 22.30 27.04 -43.67
N THR A 538 21.08 27.42 -43.30
CA THR A 538 20.76 28.39 -42.26
C THR A 538 19.56 27.92 -41.45
N ASP A 539 19.61 28.16 -40.14
CA ASP A 539 18.51 27.97 -39.20
C ASP A 539 17.67 29.25 -39.07
N ASP A 540 18.32 30.42 -39.14
CA ASP A 540 17.69 31.74 -39.16
C ASP A 540 16.83 31.95 -40.41
N TYR A 541 15.53 32.18 -40.19
CA TYR A 541 14.57 32.39 -41.26
C TYR A 541 14.72 33.74 -41.94
N SER A 542 15.08 34.78 -41.20
CA SER A 542 15.27 36.12 -41.77
C SER A 542 16.46 36.11 -42.74
N ARG A 543 17.55 35.43 -42.36
CA ARG A 543 18.69 35.22 -43.25
C ARG A 543 18.33 34.39 -44.49
N PHE A 544 17.52 33.34 -44.33
CA PHE A 544 17.01 32.58 -45.46
C PHE A 544 16.22 33.46 -46.44
N LEU A 545 15.31 34.29 -45.93
CA LEU A 545 14.51 35.20 -46.77
C LEU A 545 15.38 36.21 -47.52
N ALA A 546 16.43 36.74 -46.89
CA ALA A 546 17.37 37.65 -47.55
C ALA A 546 18.12 36.96 -48.71
N VAL A 547 18.61 35.73 -48.50
CA VAL A 547 19.26 34.94 -49.57
C VAL A 547 18.27 34.60 -50.68
N GLN A 548 17.04 34.26 -50.32
CA GLN A 548 15.99 33.97 -51.29
C GLN A 548 15.66 35.20 -52.13
N GLU A 549 15.56 36.38 -51.52
CA GLU A 549 15.32 37.66 -52.19
C GLU A 549 16.46 37.99 -53.17
N GLU A 550 17.71 37.89 -52.72
CA GLU A 550 18.90 38.15 -53.56
C GLU A 550 18.91 37.25 -54.80
N LEU A 551 18.77 35.93 -54.61
CA LEU A 551 18.72 34.96 -55.71
C LEU A 551 17.55 35.22 -56.67
N LEU A 552 16.36 35.56 -56.16
CA LEU A 552 15.20 35.85 -57.00
C LEU A 552 15.42 37.11 -57.83
N LEU A 553 15.96 38.18 -57.25
CA LEU A 553 16.25 39.42 -57.95
C LEU A 553 17.30 39.22 -59.06
N ASP A 554 18.33 38.44 -58.79
CA ASP A 554 19.38 38.14 -59.77
C ASP A 554 18.88 37.25 -60.92
N ILE A 555 17.97 36.32 -60.64
CA ILE A 555 17.28 35.55 -61.68
C ILE A 555 16.40 36.48 -62.53
N LEU A 556 15.64 37.40 -61.92
CA LEU A 556 14.82 38.36 -62.64
C LEU A 556 15.66 39.27 -63.55
N ARG A 557 16.80 39.78 -63.07
CA ARG A 557 17.75 40.56 -63.88
C ARG A 557 18.28 39.76 -65.07
N SER A 558 18.55 38.46 -64.89
CA SER A 558 19.00 37.58 -65.97
C SER A 558 17.92 37.39 -67.05
N ILE A 559 16.65 37.27 -66.63
CA ILE A 559 15.50 37.16 -67.54
C ILE A 559 15.32 38.47 -68.34
N GLU A 560 15.42 39.61 -67.67
CA GLU A 560 15.29 40.94 -68.28
C GLU A 560 16.40 41.20 -69.31
N THR A 561 17.66 40.92 -68.96
CA THR A 561 18.83 41.13 -69.84
C THR A 561 18.74 40.31 -71.13
N MET A 562 18.13 39.12 -71.09
CA MET A 562 17.94 38.26 -72.27
C MET A 562 16.69 38.61 -73.08
N GLY A 563 15.89 39.59 -72.64
CA GLY A 563 14.60 39.95 -73.24
C GLY A 563 13.64 38.76 -73.28
N ILE A 564 13.57 38.00 -72.18
CA ILE A 564 12.65 36.88 -72.02
C ILE A 564 11.42 37.39 -71.25
N GLU A 565 10.23 37.12 -71.77
CA GLU A 565 8.99 37.54 -71.12
C GLU A 565 8.49 36.45 -70.16
N LEU A 566 8.22 36.84 -68.91
CA LEU A 566 7.50 35.99 -67.96
C LEU A 566 6.07 35.72 -68.46
N ALA A 567 5.57 34.52 -68.18
CA ALA A 567 4.18 34.20 -68.44
C ALA A 567 3.28 35.13 -67.62
N ARG A 568 2.25 35.70 -68.26
CA ARG A 568 1.21 36.42 -67.52
C ARG A 568 0.35 35.39 -66.79
N PRO A 569 -0.17 35.70 -65.59
CA PRO A 569 -1.15 34.83 -64.94
C PRO A 569 -2.32 34.65 -65.91
N GLN A 570 -2.53 33.43 -66.39
CA GLN A 570 -3.70 33.12 -67.19
C GLN A 570 -4.84 32.86 -66.18
N PRO A 571 -6.03 33.45 -66.35
CA PRO A 571 -7.16 33.07 -65.52
C PRO A 571 -7.36 31.57 -65.68
N ALA A 572 -7.47 30.84 -64.56
CA ALA A 572 -7.80 29.43 -64.58
C ALA A 572 -9.10 29.27 -65.39
N VAL A 573 -8.99 28.65 -66.57
CA VAL A 573 -10.17 28.23 -67.32
C VAL A 573 -10.69 27.02 -66.55
N ASN A 574 -11.73 27.25 -65.75
CA ASN A 574 -12.48 26.18 -65.09
C ASN A 574 -13.14 25.25 -66.11
#